data_AF-A0A969DEI9-F1
#
_entry.id   AF-A0A969DEI9-F1
#
_cell.length_a   1.000
_cell.length_b   1.000
_cell.length_c   1.000
_cell.angle_alpha   90.00
_cell.angle_beta   90.00
_cell.angle_gamma   90.00
#
_symmetry.space_group_name_H-M   'P 1'
#
loop_
_entity.id
_entity.type
_entity.pdbx_description
1 polymer ?
#
loop_
_entity_poly.entity_id
_entity_poly.type
_entity_poly.pdbx_seq_one_letter_code
_entity_poly.pdbx_strand_id
1 'polypeptide(L)'
;MIIMVGILSAIALPAFFNQVQRARQADAQSKIGVILRAQQAYYMENAQFANNLESLKIGIRESADYAYNSDQFRNHQTPSGQRVSGARALAIPRQNGRGYMGKIWIETDGSQPTVYSVICEGDFGATDFMQSKAYCP
;
A
#
# COMPACT_ATOMS: atom_id res chain seq x y z
N MET A 1 -36.57 -17.35 22.58
CA MET A 1 -35.47 -16.41 22.27
C MET A 1 -34.11 -17.12 22.13
N ILE A 2 -33.78 -18.08 23.00
CA ILE A 2 -32.45 -18.74 23.04
C ILE A 2 -32.11 -19.53 21.76
N ILE A 3 -33.09 -20.22 21.17
CA ILE A 3 -32.89 -21.05 19.96
C ILE A 3 -32.61 -20.16 18.72
N MET A 4 -33.26 -18.99 18.63
CA MET A 4 -33.05 -18.03 17.54
C MET A 4 -31.66 -17.39 17.60
N VAL A 5 -31.20 -17.00 18.80
CA VAL A 5 -29.85 -16.42 18.98
C VAL A 5 -28.76 -17.47 18.68
N GLY A 6 -28.98 -18.74 19.02
CA GLY A 6 -28.02 -19.83 18.73
C GLY A 6 -27.80 -20.07 17.24
N ILE A 7 -28.87 -20.09 16.43
CA ILE A 7 -28.77 -20.32 14.97
C ILE A 7 -28.15 -19.10 14.27
N LEU A 8 -28.51 -17.88 14.67
CA LEU A 8 -27.93 -16.66 14.11
C LEU A 8 -26.43 -16.54 14.42
N SER A 9 -26.00 -16.97 15.60
CA SER A 9 -24.59 -16.96 16.03
C SER A 9 -23.73 -17.92 15.20
N ALA A 10 -24.26 -19.09 14.81
CA ALA A 10 -23.54 -20.06 13.98
C ALA A 10 -23.28 -19.57 12.54
N ILE A 11 -24.16 -18.72 12.00
CA ILE A 11 -24.04 -18.12 10.65
C ILE A 11 -23.19 -16.83 10.70
N ALA A 12 -23.28 -16.07 11.80
CA ALA A 12 -22.54 -14.82 11.98
C ALA A 12 -21.04 -15.02 12.19
N LEU A 13 -20.61 -16.14 12.77
CA LEU A 13 -19.19 -16.42 13.04
C LEU A 13 -18.30 -16.41 11.77
N PRO A 14 -18.61 -17.17 10.69
CA PRO A 14 -17.82 -17.11 9.45
C PRO A 14 -17.92 -15.76 8.74
N ALA A 15 -19.06 -15.07 8.83
CA ALA A 15 -19.24 -13.74 8.23
C ALA A 15 -18.40 -12.67 8.94
N PHE A 16 -18.33 -12.71 10.26
CA PHE A 16 -17.56 -11.77 11.08
C PHE A 16 -16.05 -11.89 10.81
N PHE A 17 -15.51 -13.11 10.73
CA PHE A 17 -14.08 -13.31 10.42
C PHE A 17 -13.70 -12.77 9.04
N ASN A 18 -14.56 -12.99 8.03
CA ASN A 18 -14.34 -12.43 6.70
C ASN A 18 -14.44 -10.89 6.68
N GLN A 19 -15.31 -10.31 7.51
CA GLN A 19 -15.44 -8.86 7.63
C GLN A 19 -14.23 -8.21 8.29
N VAL A 20 -13.67 -8.82 9.35
CA VAL A 20 -12.45 -8.34 10.02
C VAL A 20 -11.26 -8.31 9.07
N GLN A 21 -11.07 -9.37 8.26
CA GLN A 21 -9.97 -9.42 7.29
C GLN A 21 -10.12 -8.36 6.19
N ARG A 22 -11.35 -8.12 5.70
CA ARG A 22 -11.61 -7.04 4.73
C ARG A 22 -11.37 -5.65 5.33
N ALA A 23 -11.76 -5.42 6.58
CA ALA A 23 -11.51 -4.16 7.27
C ALA A 23 -10.00 -3.87 7.41
N ARG A 24 -9.20 -4.88 7.77
CA ARG A 24 -7.74 -4.79 7.83
C ARG A 24 -7.12 -4.46 6.48
N GLN A 25 -7.61 -5.09 5.41
CA GLN A 25 -7.15 -4.82 4.04
C GLN A 25 -7.48 -3.39 3.60
N ALA A 26 -8.71 -2.93 3.87
CA ALA A 26 -9.11 -1.55 3.59
C ALA A 26 -8.28 -0.52 4.36
N ASP A 27 -7.95 -0.79 5.63
CA ASP A 27 -7.07 0.08 6.43
C ASP A 27 -5.66 0.14 5.84
N ALA A 28 -5.08 -1.00 5.45
CA ALA A 28 -3.76 -1.04 4.81
C ALA A 28 -3.71 -0.25 3.49
N GLN A 29 -4.71 -0.43 2.63
CA GLN A 29 -4.81 0.32 1.37
C GLN A 29 -5.00 1.82 1.61
N SER A 30 -5.86 2.20 2.56
CA SER A 30 -6.09 3.60 2.93
C SER A 30 -4.80 4.29 3.37
N LYS A 31 -4.03 3.63 4.26
CA LYS A 31 -2.73 4.14 4.74
C LYS A 31 -1.71 4.23 3.63
N ILE A 32 -1.60 3.23 2.75
CA ILE A 32 -0.76 3.33 1.55
C ILE A 32 -1.15 4.55 0.71
N GLY A 33 -2.44 4.77 0.48
CA GLY A 33 -2.92 5.95 -0.25
C GLY A 33 -2.52 7.27 0.40
N VAL A 34 -2.51 7.35 1.74
CA VAL A 34 -2.00 8.51 2.47
C VAL A 34 -0.49 8.68 2.25
N ILE A 35 0.30 7.59 2.32
CA ILE A 35 1.75 7.63 2.07
C ILE A 35 2.05 8.13 0.66
N LEU A 36 1.35 7.64 -0.36
CA LEU A 36 1.57 8.05 -1.75
C LEU A 36 1.27 9.54 -1.96
N ARG A 37 0.16 10.04 -1.40
CA ARG A 37 -0.15 11.48 -1.44
C ARG A 37 0.89 12.32 -0.71
N ALA A 38 1.42 11.83 0.41
CA ALA A 38 2.48 12.51 1.14
C ALA A 38 3.79 12.54 0.35
N GLN A 39 4.15 11.44 -0.32
CA GLN A 39 5.29 11.37 -1.23
C GLN A 39 5.13 12.36 -2.40
N GLN A 40 3.92 12.50 -2.94
CA GLN A 40 3.62 13.51 -3.97
C GLN A 40 3.85 14.93 -3.45
N ALA A 41 3.31 15.27 -2.28
CA ALA A 41 3.49 16.58 -1.67
C ALA A 41 4.98 16.86 -1.36
N TYR A 42 5.67 15.88 -0.78
CA TYR A 42 7.10 15.99 -0.49
C TYR A 42 7.93 16.21 -1.75
N TYR A 43 7.59 15.54 -2.85
CA TYR A 43 8.23 15.78 -4.15
C TYR A 43 7.96 17.19 -4.68
N MET A 44 6.74 17.71 -4.55
CA MET A 44 6.42 19.08 -4.97
C MET A 44 7.22 20.14 -4.18
N GLU A 45 7.53 19.86 -2.91
CA GLU A 45 8.30 20.75 -2.05
C GLU A 45 9.82 20.63 -2.27
N ASN A 46 10.33 19.41 -2.52
CA ASN A 46 11.77 19.13 -2.49
C ASN A 46 12.36 18.70 -3.83
N ALA A 47 11.53 18.54 -4.88
CA ALA A 47 11.88 17.97 -6.18
C ALA A 47 12.51 16.56 -6.12
N GLN A 48 12.35 15.86 -4.99
CA GLN A 48 12.84 14.52 -4.74
C GLN A 48 11.86 13.75 -3.87
N PHE A 49 11.82 12.43 -4.02
CA PHE A 49 11.01 11.56 -3.16
C PHE A 49 11.67 11.35 -1.80
N ALA A 50 10.86 11.12 -0.76
CA ALA A 50 11.37 10.82 0.56
C ALA A 50 11.88 9.37 0.64
N ASN A 51 12.98 9.19 1.36
CA ASN A 51 13.67 7.90 1.49
C ASN A 51 13.12 7.01 2.61
N ASN A 52 12.30 7.58 3.50
CA ASN A 52 11.70 6.89 4.62
C ASN A 52 10.35 7.53 4.98
N LEU A 53 9.54 6.80 5.74
CA LEU A 53 8.23 7.26 6.20
C LEU A 53 8.33 8.44 7.17
N GLU A 54 9.41 8.52 7.96
CA GLU A 54 9.64 9.56 8.96
C GLU A 54 9.79 10.94 8.33
N SER A 55 10.46 11.03 7.17
CA SER A 55 10.65 12.28 6.42
C SER A 55 9.33 12.88 5.93
N LEU A 56 8.29 12.05 5.75
CA LEU A 56 6.97 12.49 5.29
C LEU A 56 6.14 13.14 6.41
N LYS A 57 6.50 12.96 7.68
CA LYS A 57 5.83 13.57 8.86
C LYS A 57 4.30 13.39 8.91
N ILE A 58 3.78 12.32 8.33
CA ILE A 58 2.34 12.03 8.22
C ILE A 58 1.72 11.28 9.41
N GLY A 59 2.50 11.01 10.45
CA GLY A 59 1.99 10.39 11.68
C GLY A 59 1.43 8.97 11.52
N ILE A 60 1.73 8.28 10.41
CA ILE A 60 1.34 6.88 10.24
C ILE A 60 2.18 6.04 11.19
N ARG A 61 1.51 5.42 12.15
CA ARG A 61 2.11 4.47 13.09
C ARG A 61 1.84 3.06 12.59
N GLU A 62 2.81 2.19 12.81
CA GLU A 62 2.59 0.75 12.63
C GLU A 62 1.41 0.30 13.50
N SER A 63 0.67 -0.68 12.98
CA SER A 63 -0.44 -1.30 13.69
C SER A 63 -0.05 -2.70 14.15
N ALA A 64 -0.92 -3.33 14.95
CA ALA A 64 -0.75 -4.75 15.29
C ALA A 64 -0.82 -5.65 14.04
N ASP A 65 -1.54 -5.22 13.01
CA ASP A 65 -1.82 -6.01 11.81
C ASP A 65 -0.80 -5.78 10.68
N TYR A 66 -0.28 -4.56 10.52
CA TYR A 66 0.64 -4.16 9.46
C TYR A 66 1.79 -3.27 9.94
N ALA A 67 2.98 -3.55 9.41
CA ALA A 67 4.13 -2.65 9.39
C ALA A 67 4.14 -1.82 8.10
N TYR A 68 4.49 -0.55 8.19
CA TYR A 68 4.51 0.36 7.04
C TYR A 68 5.91 0.88 6.78
N ASN A 69 6.37 0.76 5.53
CA ASN A 69 7.64 1.31 5.08
C ASN A 69 7.44 2.14 3.82
N SER A 70 8.35 3.08 3.58
CA SER A 70 8.38 3.82 2.32
C SER A 70 9.82 4.06 1.92
N ASP A 71 10.17 3.75 0.67
CA ASP A 71 11.52 3.93 0.15
C ASP A 71 11.45 4.58 -1.22
N GLN A 72 12.51 5.30 -1.61
CA GLN A 72 12.70 5.68 -3.01
C GLN A 72 13.11 4.47 -3.86
N PHE A 73 12.72 4.48 -5.13
CA PHE A 73 13.26 3.60 -6.15
C PHE A 73 13.77 4.40 -7.34
N ARG A 74 14.76 3.84 -8.04
CA ARG A 74 15.34 4.40 -9.26
C ARG A 74 15.31 3.35 -10.35
N ASN A 75 15.38 3.79 -11.60
CA ASN A 75 15.55 2.89 -12.74
C ASN A 75 14.44 1.84 -12.89
N HIS A 76 13.21 2.20 -12.50
CA HIS A 76 12.05 1.33 -12.59
C HIS A 76 11.48 1.34 -14.00
N GLN A 77 11.21 0.18 -14.59
CA GLN A 77 10.62 0.10 -15.92
C GLN A 77 9.09 0.12 -15.83
N THR A 78 8.47 1.14 -16.41
CA THR A 78 7.01 1.21 -16.57
C THR A 78 6.54 0.20 -17.62
N PRO A 79 5.23 -0.11 -17.69
CA PRO A 79 4.67 -0.88 -18.81
C PRO A 79 4.95 -0.24 -20.19
N SER A 80 5.13 1.09 -20.25
CA SER A 80 5.54 1.82 -21.47
C SER A 80 7.03 1.68 -21.80
N GLY A 81 7.81 0.91 -21.02
CA GLY A 81 9.23 0.69 -21.24
C GLY A 81 10.14 1.83 -20.76
N GLN A 82 9.58 2.90 -20.21
CA GLN A 82 10.33 4.04 -19.71
C GLN A 82 10.99 3.75 -18.35
N ARG A 83 12.14 4.38 -18.10
CA ARG A 83 12.84 4.28 -16.81
C ARG A 83 12.47 5.47 -15.94
N VAL A 84 11.69 5.20 -14.90
CA VAL A 84 11.21 6.22 -13.96
C VAL A 84 11.85 6.05 -12.59
N SER A 85 11.90 7.14 -11.84
CA SER A 85 12.24 7.15 -10.41
C SER A 85 11.02 7.60 -9.62
N GLY A 86 10.88 7.09 -8.40
CA GLY A 86 9.66 7.22 -7.64
C GLY A 86 9.83 6.84 -6.18
N ALA A 87 8.72 6.76 -5.47
CA ALA A 87 8.64 6.19 -4.14
C ALA A 87 7.72 4.98 -4.12
N ARG A 88 8.07 4.00 -3.31
CA ARG A 88 7.19 2.90 -2.95
C ARG A 88 6.74 3.03 -1.50
N ALA A 89 5.56 2.52 -1.22
CA ALA A 89 4.99 2.35 0.10
C ALA A 89 4.63 0.87 0.27
N LEU A 90 5.00 0.27 1.39
CA LEU A 90 4.77 -1.14 1.67
C LEU A 90 3.92 -1.25 2.93
N ALA A 91 2.89 -2.09 2.88
CA ALA A 91 2.17 -2.57 4.06
C ALA A 91 2.44 -4.07 4.20
N ILE A 92 3.34 -4.40 5.11
CA ILE A 92 3.78 -5.76 5.39
C ILE A 92 2.88 -6.35 6.49
N PRO A 93 2.15 -7.44 6.22
CA PRO A 93 1.27 -8.04 7.21
C PRO A 93 2.13 -8.67 8.33
N ARG A 94 1.80 -8.39 9.59
CA ARG A 94 2.47 -8.99 10.77
C ARG A 94 1.91 -10.35 11.16
N GLN A 95 0.75 -10.69 10.61
CA GLN A 95 0.03 -11.94 10.80
C GLN A 95 -0.27 -12.54 9.42
N ASN A 96 -0.89 -13.72 9.39
CA ASN A 96 -1.42 -14.29 8.15
C ASN A 96 -2.39 -13.31 7.46
N GLY A 97 -1.95 -12.75 6.33
CA GLY A 97 -2.62 -11.68 5.63
C GLY A 97 -2.04 -11.44 4.23
N ARG A 98 -2.72 -10.60 3.46
CA ARG A 98 -2.22 -10.13 2.17
C ARG A 98 -1.33 -8.92 2.36
N GLY A 99 -0.22 -8.91 1.65
CA GLY A 99 0.62 -7.73 1.55
C GLY A 99 0.05 -6.69 0.60
N TYR A 100 0.37 -5.42 0.84
CA TYR A 100 0.06 -4.35 -0.12
C TYR A 100 1.30 -3.51 -0.43
N MET A 101 1.42 -3.09 -1.68
CA MET A 101 2.46 -2.19 -2.14
C MET A 101 1.83 -1.08 -2.97
N GLY A 102 2.15 0.17 -2.65
CA GLY A 102 1.88 1.33 -3.49
C GLY A 102 3.17 1.80 -4.16
N LYS A 103 3.08 2.25 -5.41
CA LYS A 103 4.15 2.98 -6.10
C LYS A 103 3.63 4.31 -6.60
N ILE A 104 4.48 5.33 -6.54
CA ILE A 104 4.25 6.63 -7.13
C ILE A 104 5.50 7.05 -7.90
N TRP A 105 5.33 7.54 -9.11
CA TRP A 105 6.41 8.06 -9.94
C TRP A 105 5.91 9.24 -10.76
N ILE A 106 6.86 9.97 -11.35
CA ILE A 106 6.57 11.10 -12.22
C ILE A 106 7.13 10.78 -13.59
N GLU A 107 6.28 10.93 -14.60
CA GLU A 107 6.63 10.83 -16.01
C GLU A 107 6.48 12.22 -16.62
N THR A 108 7.42 12.61 -17.48
CA THR A 108 7.35 13.90 -18.18
C THR A 108 7.12 13.60 -19.65
N ASP A 109 5.86 13.55 -20.05
CA ASP A 109 5.47 13.48 -21.45
C ASP A 109 5.20 14.91 -21.94
N GLY A 110 6.04 15.41 -22.86
CA GLY A 110 5.75 16.67 -23.58
C GLY A 110 5.70 17.97 -22.75
N SER A 111 6.56 18.14 -21.74
CA SER A 111 6.75 19.37 -20.90
C SER A 111 5.88 19.50 -19.64
N GLN A 112 4.97 18.57 -19.36
CA GLN A 112 4.20 18.57 -18.11
C GLN A 112 4.52 17.34 -17.25
N PRO A 113 4.97 17.50 -16.00
CA PRO A 113 5.18 16.37 -15.10
C PRO A 113 3.82 15.80 -14.67
N THR A 114 3.54 14.56 -15.05
CA THR A 114 2.34 13.83 -14.63
C THR A 114 2.70 12.85 -13.53
N VAL A 115 1.93 12.88 -12.44
CA VAL A 115 2.11 11.98 -11.30
C VAL A 115 1.27 10.73 -11.55
N TYR A 116 1.93 9.57 -11.55
CA TYR A 116 1.29 8.27 -11.66
C TYR A 116 1.40 7.54 -10.34
N SER A 117 0.35 6.81 -9.98
CA SER A 117 0.40 5.92 -8.82
C SER A 117 -0.38 4.64 -9.08
N VAL A 118 0.07 3.55 -8.46
CA VAL A 118 -0.60 2.25 -8.49
C VAL A 118 -0.53 1.63 -7.10
N ILE A 119 -1.61 0.98 -6.69
CA ILE A 119 -1.65 0.15 -5.47
C ILE A 119 -1.91 -1.28 -5.90
N CYS A 120 -1.14 -2.19 -5.33
CA CYS A 120 -1.06 -3.58 -5.74
C CYS A 120 -1.14 -4.45 -4.50
N GLU A 121 -1.85 -5.55 -4.66
CA GLU A 121 -2.01 -6.55 -3.60
C GLU A 121 -1.17 -7.78 -3.92
N GLY A 122 -0.62 -8.38 -2.87
CA GLY A 122 0.08 -9.65 -2.96
C GLY A 122 -0.81 -10.81 -2.59
N ASP A 123 -0.32 -12.00 -2.91
CA ASP A 123 -0.92 -13.24 -2.44
C ASP A 123 -0.85 -13.35 -0.91
N PHE A 124 -1.73 -14.18 -0.37
CA PHE A 124 -1.83 -14.38 1.07
C PHE A 124 -0.53 -15.01 1.61
N GLY A 125 0.14 -14.32 2.53
CA GLY A 125 1.43 -14.75 3.08
C GLY A 125 2.64 -14.55 2.16
N ALA A 126 2.45 -14.00 0.95
CA ALA A 126 3.55 -13.69 0.04
C ALA A 126 3.96 -12.22 0.18
N THR A 127 5.25 -11.98 0.45
CA THR A 127 5.84 -10.63 0.49
C THR A 127 6.87 -10.40 -0.61
N ASP A 128 7.14 -11.38 -1.46
CA ASP A 128 8.23 -11.32 -2.45
C ASP A 128 8.02 -10.19 -3.47
N PHE A 129 6.76 -9.95 -3.86
CA PHE A 129 6.39 -8.85 -4.76
C PHE A 129 6.71 -7.46 -4.18
N MET A 130 6.82 -7.31 -2.86
CA MET A 130 7.15 -6.03 -2.20
C MET A 130 8.57 -5.57 -2.49
N GLN A 131 9.46 -6.50 -2.82
CA GLN A 131 10.82 -6.17 -3.23
C GLN A 131 10.95 -6.02 -4.76
N SER A 132 9.87 -6.27 -5.52
CA SER A 132 9.90 -6.26 -6.97
C SER A 132 10.25 -4.88 -7.54
N LYS A 133 11.31 -4.89 -8.36
CA LYS A 133 11.73 -3.77 -9.21
C LYS A 133 10.94 -3.71 -10.52
N ALA A 134 9.98 -4.59 -10.76
CA ALA A 134 9.06 -4.52 -11.90
C ALA A 134 7.74 -3.85 -11.48
N TYR A 135 7.00 -3.31 -12.46
CA TYR A 135 5.61 -2.90 -12.23
C TYR A 135 4.85 -4.06 -11.57
N CYS A 136 3.79 -3.75 -10.82
CA CYS A 136 3.08 -4.79 -10.08
C CYS A 136 2.75 -6.00 -10.96
N PRO A 137 2.94 -7.22 -10.43
CA PRO A 137 2.69 -8.44 -11.19
C PRO A 137 1.24 -8.51 -11.68
#